data_AF-A0A5J5MW50-F1
#
_entry.id   AF-A0A5J5MW50-F1
#
_cell.length_a   1.000
_cell.length_b   1.000
_cell.length_c   1.000
_cell.angle_alpha   90.00
_cell.angle_beta   90.00
_cell.angle_gamma   90.00
#
_symmetry.space_group_name_H-M   'P 1'
#
loop_
_entity.id
_entity.type
_entity.pdbx_description
1 polymer ?
#
loop_
_entity_poly.entity_id
_entity_poly.type
_entity_poly.pdbx_seq_one_letter_code
_entity_poly.pdbx_strand_id
1 'polypeptide(L)'
;MWPTLLSLLSLGFGASLTIWAPVGAYEKPFLSAWPSPVVPLEQTVTLQCHSHSPFAIFRLFKRDGASLRELQGHHVNTLTLGPVTRKHAGSYTCSGVYLSFSVWSTHSDPLQIVVTGVFPKPTISAHPGPVVRTGENVTIRCHSPLLLDKFMLHKKGSNWHFQRHGEMLLGGHAAADFFIGPMTSGSEGTYRCYGSLSHSPYEWSAPSDSVDIVITETLSLSPGVPVVRSGENVTLLCSSELAFDQFHLLRKGETLGRLLAGGRGPHGALQAAFPLGPGAPAHSGVYRCYGSFSRSPYVWSDPSDPLLLSVIGSTTSTCPSPMEAHSTEGKQEGLLSLKIFERT
;
A
#
# COMPACT_ATOMS: atom_id res chain seq x y z
N MET A 1 -38.29 12.97 -90.09
CA MET A 1 -39.32 12.59 -89.10
C MET A 1 -38.60 12.25 -87.81
N TRP A 2 -39.04 12.88 -86.71
CA TRP A 2 -38.27 13.13 -85.48
C TRP A 2 -37.83 11.90 -84.67
N PRO A 3 -36.71 12.01 -83.92
CA PRO A 3 -36.19 10.95 -83.08
C PRO A 3 -36.79 10.97 -81.65
N THR A 4 -37.04 9.76 -81.14
CA THR A 4 -36.96 9.28 -79.75
C THR A 4 -37.34 10.23 -78.61
N LEU A 5 -38.49 9.95 -77.98
CA LEU A 5 -38.81 10.32 -76.61
C LEU A 5 -38.49 9.11 -75.71
N LEU A 6 -37.45 9.24 -74.87
CA LEU A 6 -37.11 8.29 -73.82
C LEU A 6 -38.23 8.28 -72.76
N SER A 7 -38.88 7.13 -72.60
CA SER A 7 -39.74 6.85 -71.45
C SER A 7 -38.87 6.27 -70.32
N LEU A 8 -38.74 7.02 -69.23
CA LEU A 8 -38.10 6.60 -67.98
C LEU A 8 -39.00 5.58 -67.26
N LEU A 9 -38.66 4.30 -67.35
CA LEU A 9 -39.20 3.24 -66.50
C LEU A 9 -38.47 3.24 -65.16
N SER A 10 -39.10 3.82 -64.14
CA SER A 10 -38.71 3.68 -62.74
C SER A 10 -39.08 2.29 -62.22
N LEU A 11 -38.20 1.31 -62.46
CA LEU A 11 -38.23 0.05 -61.71
C LEU A 11 -37.73 0.31 -60.29
N GLY A 12 -38.67 0.55 -59.38
CA GLY A 12 -38.42 0.57 -57.95
C GLY A 12 -37.92 -0.79 -57.49
N PHE A 13 -36.59 -0.93 -57.44
CA PHE A 13 -35.93 -2.05 -56.78
C PHE A 13 -36.16 -1.87 -55.28
N GLY A 14 -37.25 -2.45 -54.77
CA GLY A 14 -37.45 -2.65 -53.36
C GLY A 14 -36.40 -3.62 -52.85
N ALA A 15 -35.20 -3.12 -52.57
CA ALA A 15 -34.22 -3.82 -51.77
C ALA A 15 -34.87 -4.04 -50.40
N SER A 16 -35.48 -5.20 -50.21
CA SER A 16 -35.80 -5.71 -48.88
C SER A 16 -34.47 -5.83 -48.17
N LEU A 17 -34.09 -4.78 -47.43
CA LEU A 17 -33.10 -4.87 -46.38
C LEU A 17 -33.73 -5.80 -45.33
N THR A 18 -33.60 -7.11 -45.53
CA THR A 18 -33.60 -8.04 -44.41
C THR A 18 -32.38 -7.66 -43.59
N ILE A 19 -32.60 -6.74 -42.65
CA ILE A 19 -31.72 -6.55 -41.50
C ILE A 19 -31.73 -7.92 -40.82
N TRP A 20 -30.67 -8.70 -41.03
CA TRP A 20 -30.36 -9.82 -40.17
C TRP A 20 -29.99 -9.19 -38.83
N ALA A 21 -31.00 -8.95 -37.99
CA ALA A 21 -30.76 -8.74 -36.58
C ALA A 21 -30.04 -10.02 -36.12
N PRO A 22 -28.85 -9.91 -35.49
CA PRO A 22 -28.21 -11.08 -34.93
C PRO A 22 -29.22 -11.72 -33.98
N VAL A 23 -29.47 -13.01 -34.17
CA VAL A 23 -30.28 -13.85 -33.28
C VAL A 23 -29.87 -13.50 -31.86
N GLY A 24 -30.80 -12.84 -31.16
CA GLY A 24 -30.50 -12.06 -29.97
C GLY A 24 -29.76 -12.92 -28.95
N ALA A 25 -28.59 -12.47 -28.52
CA ALA A 25 -27.94 -12.99 -27.33
C ALA A 25 -28.86 -12.67 -26.16
N TYR A 26 -29.70 -13.64 -25.79
CA TYR A 26 -30.59 -13.50 -24.65
C TYR A 26 -29.77 -13.14 -23.40
N GLU A 27 -30.27 -12.14 -22.65
CA GLU A 27 -29.60 -11.61 -21.46
C GLU A 27 -29.25 -12.71 -20.44
N LYS A 28 -27.96 -12.88 -20.17
CA LYS A 28 -27.50 -13.87 -19.20
C LYS A 28 -27.88 -13.44 -17.77
N PRO A 29 -28.30 -14.36 -16.89
CA PRO A 29 -28.57 -14.04 -15.50
C PRO A 29 -27.28 -13.74 -14.74
N PHE A 30 -27.42 -13.16 -13.55
CA PHE A 30 -26.33 -12.84 -12.64
C PHE A 30 -26.38 -13.74 -11.41
N LEU A 31 -25.27 -14.41 -11.07
CA LEU A 31 -25.17 -15.28 -9.89
C LEU A 31 -24.38 -14.58 -8.78
N SER A 32 -24.95 -14.51 -7.59
CA SER A 32 -24.34 -13.91 -6.39
C SER A 32 -24.30 -14.91 -5.23
N ALA A 33 -23.45 -14.63 -4.23
CA ALA A 33 -23.38 -15.38 -2.97
C ALA A 33 -23.55 -14.43 -1.79
N TRP A 34 -24.34 -14.87 -0.81
CA TRP A 34 -24.60 -14.15 0.43
C TRP A 34 -24.31 -15.04 1.65
N PRO A 35 -23.60 -14.56 2.68
CA PRO A 35 -23.02 -13.21 2.83
C PRO A 35 -21.72 -12.99 2.06
N SER A 36 -21.03 -14.06 1.67
CA SER A 36 -19.74 -14.01 0.97
C SER A 36 -19.52 -15.29 0.16
N PRO A 37 -18.83 -15.23 -0.99
CA PRO A 37 -18.38 -16.42 -1.73
C PRO A 37 -17.24 -17.18 -1.04
N VAL A 38 -16.60 -16.59 -0.03
CA VAL A 38 -15.57 -17.23 0.81
C VAL A 38 -16.22 -17.69 2.11
N VAL A 39 -16.29 -19.00 2.32
CA VAL A 39 -17.12 -19.63 3.34
C VAL A 39 -16.29 -20.58 4.20
N PRO A 40 -16.20 -20.37 5.53
CA PRO A 40 -15.55 -21.33 6.41
C PRO A 40 -16.31 -22.66 6.48
N LEU A 41 -15.61 -23.75 6.81
CA LEU A 41 -16.26 -25.03 7.12
C LEU A 41 -17.37 -24.87 8.16
N GLU A 42 -18.40 -25.71 8.03
CA GLU A 42 -19.59 -25.74 8.89
C GLU A 42 -20.49 -24.49 8.83
N GLN A 43 -20.13 -23.47 8.05
CA GLN A 43 -20.98 -22.31 7.80
C GLN A 43 -21.92 -22.56 6.62
N THR A 44 -22.83 -21.61 6.37
CA THR A 44 -23.78 -21.66 5.26
C THR A 44 -23.59 -20.47 4.32
N VAL A 45 -23.87 -20.67 3.03
CA VAL A 45 -23.90 -19.62 2.02
C VAL A 45 -25.14 -19.80 1.15
N THR A 46 -25.80 -18.70 0.81
CA THR A 46 -26.94 -18.71 -0.12
C THR A 46 -26.49 -18.19 -1.47
N LEU A 47 -26.64 -19.00 -2.50
CA LEU A 47 -26.45 -18.62 -3.89
C LEU A 47 -27.76 -18.06 -4.44
N GLN A 48 -27.72 -16.91 -5.09
CA GLN A 48 -28.90 -16.28 -5.68
C GLN A 48 -28.67 -15.95 -7.15
N CYS A 49 -29.56 -16.46 -8.00
CA CYS A 49 -29.60 -16.15 -9.42
C CYS A 49 -30.60 -15.01 -9.66
N HIS A 50 -30.11 -13.92 -10.26
CA HIS A 50 -30.83 -12.69 -10.52
C HIS A 50 -31.00 -12.46 -12.02
N SER A 51 -32.02 -11.68 -12.37
CA SER A 51 -32.29 -11.26 -13.75
C SER A 51 -33.08 -9.97 -13.79
N HIS A 52 -32.86 -9.20 -14.85
CA HIS A 52 -33.64 -8.01 -15.18
C HIS A 52 -34.97 -8.36 -15.87
N SER A 53 -35.00 -9.45 -16.63
CA SER A 53 -36.21 -9.96 -17.28
C SER A 53 -36.98 -10.91 -16.35
N PRO A 54 -38.33 -10.96 -16.41
CA PRO A 54 -39.13 -11.89 -15.61
C PRO A 54 -38.92 -13.34 -16.10
N PHE A 55 -37.89 -13.99 -15.59
CA PHE A 55 -37.73 -15.45 -15.67
C PHE A 55 -38.69 -16.10 -14.68
N ALA A 56 -39.26 -17.25 -15.05
CA ALA A 56 -40.04 -18.06 -14.09
C ALA A 56 -39.26 -19.19 -13.45
N ILE A 57 -38.20 -19.64 -14.12
CA ILE A 57 -37.52 -20.90 -13.81
C ILE A 57 -36.02 -20.63 -13.88
N PHE A 58 -35.33 -20.95 -12.79
CA PHE A 58 -33.88 -20.91 -12.69
C PHE A 58 -33.33 -22.29 -12.39
N ARG A 59 -32.11 -22.55 -12.87
CA ARG A 59 -31.32 -23.71 -12.51
C ARG A 59 -29.93 -23.28 -12.09
N LEU A 60 -29.43 -23.92 -11.05
CA LEU A 60 -28.05 -23.76 -10.60
C LEU A 60 -27.23 -24.98 -10.99
N PHE A 61 -26.02 -24.71 -11.46
CA PHE A 61 -25.07 -25.71 -11.90
C PHE A 61 -23.77 -25.57 -11.13
N LYS A 62 -23.15 -26.69 -10.80
CA LYS A 62 -21.76 -26.77 -10.33
C LYS A 62 -20.89 -27.37 -11.41
N ARG A 63 -19.75 -26.75 -11.65
CA ARG A 63 -18.72 -27.29 -12.53
C ARG A 63 -17.84 -28.27 -11.77
N ASP A 64 -17.87 -29.53 -12.20
CA ASP A 64 -16.99 -30.59 -11.70
C ASP A 64 -16.11 -31.09 -12.86
N GLY A 65 -14.86 -30.63 -12.90
CA GLY A 65 -13.96 -30.87 -14.03
C GLY A 65 -14.50 -30.24 -15.32
N ALA A 66 -14.76 -31.06 -16.34
CA ALA A 66 -15.30 -30.62 -17.63
C ALA A 66 -16.83 -30.62 -17.71
N SER A 67 -17.55 -31.13 -16.70
CA SER A 67 -19.02 -31.29 -16.74
C SER A 67 -19.72 -30.30 -15.81
N LEU A 68 -20.90 -29.83 -16.24
CA LEU A 68 -21.82 -29.07 -15.41
C LEU A 68 -22.89 -30.01 -14.84
N ARG A 69 -22.96 -30.08 -13.51
CA ARG A 69 -24.01 -30.83 -12.80
C ARG A 69 -25.08 -29.88 -12.29
N GLU A 70 -26.33 -30.17 -12.64
CA GLU A 70 -27.50 -29.46 -12.08
C GLU A 70 -27.65 -29.80 -10.60
N LEU A 71 -27.73 -28.78 -9.74
CA LEU A 71 -27.79 -28.93 -8.29
C LEU A 71 -29.21 -29.00 -7.75
N GLN A 72 -30.16 -28.35 -8.43
CA GLN A 72 -31.52 -28.20 -7.95
C GLN A 72 -32.50 -28.12 -9.13
N GLY A 73 -33.68 -28.72 -8.96
CA GLY A 73 -34.72 -28.80 -9.98
C GLY A 73 -35.34 -27.44 -10.35
N HIS A 74 -36.15 -27.49 -11.40
CA HIS A 74 -36.63 -26.40 -12.27
C HIS A 74 -37.17 -25.08 -11.69
N HIS A 75 -37.26 -24.79 -10.39
CA HIS A 75 -38.03 -23.62 -9.91
C HIS A 75 -37.38 -22.81 -8.78
N VAL A 76 -36.05 -22.81 -8.67
CA VAL A 76 -35.38 -22.18 -7.52
C VAL A 76 -34.35 -21.15 -7.96
N ASN A 77 -34.57 -19.88 -7.59
CA ASN A 77 -33.62 -18.79 -7.80
C ASN A 77 -32.59 -18.68 -6.66
N THR A 78 -32.79 -19.39 -5.54
CA THR A 78 -31.95 -19.30 -4.33
C THR A 78 -31.63 -20.68 -3.76
N LEU A 79 -30.36 -21.01 -3.62
CA LEU A 79 -29.91 -22.28 -3.04
C LEU A 79 -28.99 -22.01 -1.84
N THR A 80 -29.40 -22.47 -0.67
CA THR A 80 -28.54 -22.46 0.52
C THR A 80 -27.68 -23.71 0.55
N LEU A 81 -26.36 -23.52 0.48
CA LEU A 81 -25.35 -24.55 0.71
C LEU A 81 -24.96 -24.51 2.19
N GLY A 82 -25.07 -25.64 2.88
CA GLY A 82 -24.67 -25.70 4.28
C GLY A 82 -25.22 -26.92 5.03
N PRO A 83 -24.51 -27.42 6.06
CA PRO A 83 -23.18 -27.02 6.51
C PRO A 83 -22.10 -27.29 5.45
N VAL A 84 -21.27 -26.29 5.17
CA VAL A 84 -20.32 -26.35 4.06
C VAL A 84 -19.16 -27.28 4.39
N THR A 85 -19.03 -28.33 3.58
CA THR A 85 -17.86 -29.20 3.49
C THR A 85 -17.02 -28.92 2.23
N ARG A 86 -15.83 -29.52 2.14
CA ARG A 86 -14.93 -29.41 0.96
C ARG A 86 -15.61 -29.66 -0.39
N LYS A 87 -16.65 -30.51 -0.44
CA LYS A 87 -17.37 -30.86 -1.68
C LYS A 87 -18.12 -29.68 -2.31
N HIS A 88 -18.44 -28.66 -1.52
CA HIS A 88 -19.10 -27.45 -1.99
C HIS A 88 -18.12 -26.44 -2.60
N ALA A 89 -16.82 -26.63 -2.45
CA ALA A 89 -15.83 -25.81 -3.13
C ALA A 89 -15.94 -26.00 -4.66
N GLY A 90 -15.94 -24.91 -5.42
CA GLY A 90 -16.05 -25.00 -6.89
C GLY A 90 -16.54 -23.75 -7.60
N SER A 91 -16.71 -23.90 -8.91
CA SER A 91 -17.26 -22.86 -9.80
C SER A 91 -18.72 -23.17 -10.08
N TYR A 92 -19.59 -22.18 -9.83
CA TYR A 92 -21.04 -22.29 -9.98
C TYR A 92 -21.52 -21.36 -11.08
N THR A 93 -22.55 -21.77 -11.81
CA THR A 93 -23.24 -20.93 -12.81
C THR A 93 -24.73 -21.11 -12.66
N CYS A 94 -25.52 -20.16 -13.14
CA CYS A 94 -26.96 -20.33 -13.26
C CYS A 94 -27.47 -20.00 -14.65
N SER A 95 -28.62 -20.55 -15.01
CA SER A 95 -29.35 -20.20 -16.23
C SER A 95 -30.85 -20.06 -15.90
N GLY A 96 -31.57 -19.30 -16.72
CA GLY A 96 -33.00 -19.06 -16.57
C GLY A 96 -33.79 -19.35 -17.85
N VAL A 97 -35.08 -19.62 -17.74
CA VAL A 97 -35.98 -19.79 -18.89
C VAL A 97 -36.86 -18.56 -19.06
N TYR A 98 -36.85 -18.00 -20.27
CA TYR A 98 -37.80 -16.97 -20.67
C TYR A 98 -39.18 -17.58 -20.90
N LEU A 99 -40.16 -17.22 -20.05
CA LEU A 99 -41.54 -17.71 -20.19
C LEU A 99 -42.17 -17.40 -21.54
N SER A 100 -41.83 -16.26 -22.14
CA SER A 100 -42.40 -15.81 -23.41
C SER A 100 -42.10 -16.74 -24.59
N PHE A 101 -40.97 -17.46 -24.55
CA PHE A 101 -40.52 -18.29 -25.68
C PHE A 101 -40.07 -19.70 -25.27
N SER A 102 -40.09 -20.03 -23.97
CA SER A 102 -39.61 -21.31 -23.43
C SER A 102 -38.16 -21.65 -23.82
N VAL A 103 -37.32 -20.63 -23.99
CA VAL A 103 -35.89 -20.76 -24.35
C VAL A 103 -35.01 -20.53 -23.12
N TRP A 104 -33.97 -21.34 -22.97
CA TRP A 104 -32.94 -21.16 -21.94
C TRP A 104 -32.00 -20.01 -22.29
N SER A 105 -31.70 -19.19 -21.29
CA SER A 105 -30.63 -18.20 -21.36
C SER A 105 -29.27 -18.89 -21.51
N THR A 106 -28.27 -18.11 -21.90
CA THR A 106 -26.88 -18.50 -21.66
C THR A 106 -26.61 -18.57 -20.15
N HIS A 107 -25.53 -19.26 -19.77
CA HIS A 107 -25.13 -19.35 -18.37
C HIS A 107 -24.60 -18.01 -17.86
N SER A 108 -24.81 -17.73 -16.58
CA SER A 108 -24.19 -16.61 -15.87
C SER A 108 -22.66 -16.70 -15.92
N ASP A 109 -22.01 -15.59 -15.59
CA ASP A 109 -20.59 -15.64 -15.25
C ASP A 109 -20.37 -16.59 -14.06
N PRO A 110 -19.24 -17.34 -14.06
CA PRO A 110 -18.97 -18.31 -13.02
C PRO A 110 -18.70 -17.62 -11.68
N LEU A 111 -19.44 -18.03 -10.65
CA LEU A 111 -19.20 -17.64 -9.27
C LEU A 111 -18.37 -18.71 -8.56
N GLN A 112 -17.21 -18.33 -8.03
CA GLN A 112 -16.32 -19.26 -7.33
C GLN A 112 -16.67 -19.29 -5.84
N ILE A 113 -17.04 -20.45 -5.32
CA ILE A 113 -17.23 -20.68 -3.89
C ILE A 113 -15.97 -21.30 -3.33
N VAL A 114 -15.35 -20.54 -2.43
CA VAL A 114 -14.09 -20.87 -1.80
C VAL A 114 -14.37 -21.34 -0.38
N VAL A 115 -13.94 -22.56 -0.04
CA VAL A 115 -14.13 -23.13 1.29
C VAL A 115 -12.84 -22.98 2.09
N THR A 116 -12.89 -22.29 3.23
CA THR A 116 -11.72 -22.10 4.11
C THR A 116 -11.78 -23.03 5.32
N GLY A 117 -10.63 -23.33 5.93
CA GLY A 117 -10.51 -24.27 7.04
C GLY A 117 -10.29 -25.73 6.63
N VAL A 118 -10.16 -26.02 5.33
CA VAL A 118 -9.90 -27.38 4.81
C VAL A 118 -8.49 -27.85 5.18
N PHE A 119 -7.53 -26.94 5.14
CA PHE A 119 -6.14 -27.20 5.55
C PHE A 119 -5.79 -26.43 6.85
N PRO A 120 -4.80 -26.90 7.62
CA PRO A 120 -4.22 -26.16 8.75
C PRO A 120 -3.78 -24.75 8.37
N LYS A 121 -3.89 -23.80 9.32
CA LYS A 121 -3.52 -22.41 9.10
C LYS A 121 -2.01 -22.27 8.79
N PRO A 122 -1.62 -21.42 7.82
CA PRO A 122 -0.23 -21.07 7.61
C PRO A 122 0.24 -20.07 8.68
N THR A 123 1.56 -19.95 8.80
CA THR A 123 2.23 -18.90 9.57
C THR A 123 2.42 -17.66 8.71
N ILE A 124 2.27 -16.47 9.29
CA ILE A 124 2.48 -15.17 8.64
C ILE A 124 3.56 -14.38 9.38
N SER A 125 4.35 -13.61 8.66
CA SER A 125 5.36 -12.70 9.22
C SER A 125 5.57 -11.50 8.29
N ALA A 126 6.06 -10.37 8.83
CA ALA A 126 6.39 -9.18 8.06
C ALA A 126 7.87 -8.83 8.27
N HIS A 127 8.57 -8.56 7.17
CA HIS A 127 9.99 -8.20 7.16
C HIS A 127 10.18 -6.84 6.45
N PRO A 128 10.97 -5.91 7.02
CA PRO A 128 11.77 -6.03 8.25
C PRO A 128 10.94 -6.00 9.55
N GLY A 129 9.68 -5.61 9.48
CA GLY A 129 8.76 -5.61 10.60
C GLY A 129 7.37 -5.11 10.19
N PRO A 130 6.41 -5.06 11.13
CA PRO A 130 5.06 -4.58 10.86
C PRO A 130 4.94 -3.05 10.84
N VAL A 131 5.92 -2.34 11.40
CA VAL A 131 5.98 -0.87 11.41
C VAL A 131 6.91 -0.43 10.28
N VAL A 132 6.38 0.31 9.30
CA VAL A 132 7.06 0.62 8.04
C VAL A 132 6.93 2.10 7.75
N ARG A 133 7.95 2.77 7.22
CA ARG A 133 7.83 4.19 6.91
C ARG A 133 7.08 4.43 5.59
N THR A 134 6.45 5.59 5.41
CA THR A 134 5.86 5.97 4.12
C THR A 134 6.92 5.93 3.01
N GLY A 135 6.55 5.42 1.82
CA GLY A 135 7.48 5.27 0.69
C GLY A 135 8.42 4.06 0.78
N GLU A 136 8.59 3.46 1.96
CA GLU A 136 9.33 2.19 2.11
C GLU A 136 8.49 0.98 1.65
N ASN A 137 9.07 -0.21 1.74
CA ASN A 137 8.44 -1.45 1.33
C ASN A 137 8.48 -2.48 2.47
N VAL A 138 7.50 -3.37 2.49
CA VAL A 138 7.48 -4.53 3.38
C VAL A 138 7.28 -5.80 2.58
N THR A 139 7.86 -6.88 3.06
CA THR A 139 7.59 -8.22 2.56
C THR A 139 6.80 -8.99 3.61
N ILE A 140 5.55 -9.34 3.29
CA ILE A 140 4.74 -10.24 4.10
C ILE A 140 4.99 -11.66 3.63
N ARG A 141 5.59 -12.48 4.48
CA ARG A 141 5.91 -13.88 4.20
C ARG A 141 4.85 -14.79 4.80
N CYS A 142 4.24 -15.59 3.94
CA CYS A 142 3.41 -16.72 4.33
C CYS A 142 4.21 -18.01 4.24
N HIS A 143 4.05 -18.88 5.21
CA HIS A 143 4.75 -20.15 5.25
C HIS A 143 3.81 -21.24 5.78
N SER A 144 3.89 -22.43 5.19
CA SER A 144 3.16 -23.60 5.66
C SER A 144 4.10 -24.80 5.76
N PRO A 145 4.01 -25.61 6.83
CA PRO A 145 4.71 -26.90 6.89
C PRO A 145 4.11 -27.94 5.94
N LEU A 146 2.92 -27.68 5.40
CA LEU A 146 2.34 -28.48 4.34
C LEU A 146 2.82 -27.98 2.97
N LEU A 147 2.79 -28.88 1.99
CA LEU A 147 3.13 -28.61 0.58
C LEU A 147 2.07 -27.75 -0.14
N LEU A 148 1.52 -26.72 0.53
CA LEU A 148 0.62 -25.74 -0.09
C LEU A 148 1.44 -24.89 -1.06
N ASP A 149 1.13 -24.96 -2.34
CA ASP A 149 1.89 -24.31 -3.43
C ASP A 149 1.20 -23.04 -3.94
N LYS A 150 0.04 -22.69 -3.41
CA LYS A 150 -0.65 -21.41 -3.66
C LYS A 150 -0.95 -20.71 -2.36
N PHE A 151 -0.64 -19.42 -2.30
CA PHE A 151 -0.93 -18.56 -1.16
C PHE A 151 -1.72 -17.33 -1.59
N MET A 152 -2.59 -16.88 -0.69
CA MET A 152 -3.35 -15.65 -0.83
C MET A 152 -3.15 -14.80 0.41
N LEU A 153 -2.78 -13.54 0.19
CA LEU A 153 -2.73 -12.52 1.21
C LEU A 153 -3.97 -11.62 1.09
N HIS A 154 -4.73 -11.52 2.18
CA HIS A 154 -5.96 -10.76 2.26
C HIS A 154 -5.84 -9.62 3.28
N LYS A 155 -6.25 -8.42 2.88
CA LYS A 155 -6.38 -7.26 3.78
C LYS A 155 -7.82 -7.11 4.25
N LYS A 156 -8.05 -7.04 5.56
CA LYS A 156 -9.38 -6.87 6.16
C LYS A 156 -10.07 -5.61 5.63
N GLY A 157 -11.37 -5.70 5.33
CA GLY A 157 -12.16 -4.59 4.81
C GLY A 157 -11.90 -4.24 3.35
N SER A 158 -11.04 -5.01 2.67
CA SER A 158 -10.72 -4.82 1.26
C SER A 158 -11.20 -6.04 0.44
N ASN A 159 -11.67 -5.78 -0.77
CA ASN A 159 -11.90 -6.82 -1.80
C ASN A 159 -10.58 -7.25 -2.49
N TRP A 160 -9.50 -6.50 -2.28
CA TRP A 160 -8.18 -6.78 -2.80
C TRP A 160 -7.54 -7.98 -2.08
N HIS A 161 -7.00 -8.90 -2.86
CA HIS A 161 -6.21 -10.02 -2.37
C HIS A 161 -5.07 -10.28 -3.34
N PHE A 162 -3.88 -10.53 -2.81
CA PHE A 162 -2.71 -10.86 -3.61
C PHE A 162 -2.56 -12.37 -3.65
N GLN A 163 -2.46 -12.95 -4.85
CA GLN A 163 -2.23 -14.38 -5.02
C GLN A 163 -0.81 -14.60 -5.54
N ARG A 164 -0.10 -15.56 -4.94
CA ARG A 164 1.27 -15.94 -5.34
C ARG A 164 1.46 -17.44 -5.22
N HIS A 165 2.25 -18.01 -6.11
CA HIS A 165 2.68 -19.41 -5.98
C HIS A 165 3.77 -19.49 -4.92
N GLY A 166 3.64 -20.47 -4.03
CA GLY A 166 4.65 -20.78 -3.03
C GLY A 166 5.88 -21.36 -3.70
N GLU A 167 7.05 -20.92 -3.28
CA GLU A 167 8.32 -21.55 -3.60
C GLU A 167 8.56 -22.70 -2.63
N MET A 168 8.86 -23.88 -3.16
CA MET A 168 9.14 -25.07 -2.36
C MET A 168 10.58 -25.02 -1.87
N LEU A 169 10.76 -24.96 -0.55
CA LEU A 169 12.06 -24.93 0.09
C LEU A 169 12.59 -26.35 0.30
N LEU A 170 13.93 -26.51 0.27
CA LEU A 170 14.59 -27.76 0.65
C LEU A 170 14.14 -28.14 2.07
N GLY A 171 13.51 -29.31 2.20
CA GLY A 171 12.90 -29.78 3.45
C GLY A 171 11.37 -29.83 3.47
N GLY A 172 10.69 -29.62 2.34
CA GLY A 172 9.26 -29.92 2.19
C GLY A 172 8.30 -28.84 2.69
N HIS A 173 8.81 -27.62 2.92
CA HIS A 173 8.01 -26.48 3.38
C HIS A 173 7.83 -25.50 2.21
N ALA A 174 6.63 -24.95 2.05
CA ALA A 174 6.35 -23.98 0.99
C ALA A 174 6.14 -22.58 1.60
N ALA A 175 6.78 -21.57 0.99
CA ALA A 175 6.67 -20.18 1.42
C ALA A 175 6.34 -19.27 0.24
N ALA A 176 5.58 -18.21 0.50
CA ALA A 176 5.31 -17.15 -0.45
C ALA A 176 5.60 -15.80 0.19
N ASP A 177 6.50 -15.05 -0.41
CA ASP A 177 6.84 -13.69 -0.01
C ASP A 177 5.98 -12.71 -0.81
N PHE A 178 5.20 -11.84 -0.17
CA PHE A 178 4.37 -10.82 -0.81
C PHE A 178 5.00 -9.45 -0.59
N PHE A 179 5.50 -8.85 -1.66
CA PHE A 179 6.05 -7.51 -1.62
C PHE A 179 4.92 -6.47 -1.68
N ILE A 180 4.88 -5.57 -0.71
CA ILE A 180 3.92 -4.47 -0.62
C ILE A 180 4.71 -3.18 -0.54
N GLY A 181 4.52 -2.30 -1.52
CA GLY A 181 5.09 -0.97 -1.53
C GLY A 181 5.07 -0.35 -2.93
N PRO A 182 5.39 0.95 -3.04
CA PRO A 182 5.73 1.87 -1.94
C PRO A 182 4.55 2.10 -0.99
N MET A 183 4.82 2.16 0.32
CA MET A 183 3.78 2.26 1.34
C MET A 183 3.06 3.62 1.29
N THR A 184 1.72 3.55 1.36
CA THR A 184 0.80 4.70 1.40
C THR A 184 -0.26 4.47 2.46
N SER A 185 -1.02 5.48 2.88
CA SER A 185 -2.13 5.31 3.86
C SER A 185 -3.10 4.18 3.50
N GLY A 186 -3.33 3.93 2.20
CA GLY A 186 -4.14 2.80 1.71
C GLY A 186 -3.54 1.41 1.97
N SER A 187 -2.27 1.31 2.38
CA SER A 187 -1.56 0.07 2.71
C SER A 187 -1.65 -0.29 4.20
N GLU A 188 -2.04 0.65 5.06
CA GLU A 188 -2.21 0.40 6.50
C GLU A 188 -3.39 -0.54 6.77
N GLY A 189 -3.20 -1.54 7.63
CA GLY A 189 -4.29 -2.38 8.11
C GLY A 189 -3.92 -3.82 8.45
N THR A 190 -4.94 -4.63 8.73
CA THR A 190 -4.80 -6.02 9.17
C THR A 190 -4.75 -6.98 7.98
N TYR A 191 -3.67 -7.76 7.90
CA TYR A 191 -3.46 -8.77 6.87
C TYR A 191 -3.56 -10.19 7.43
N ARG A 192 -4.10 -11.11 6.63
CA ARG A 192 -4.15 -12.56 6.90
C ARG A 192 -3.75 -13.33 5.66
N CYS A 193 -3.17 -14.51 5.88
CA CYS A 193 -2.77 -15.40 4.82
C CYS A 193 -3.59 -16.69 4.81
N TYR A 194 -3.77 -17.23 3.61
CA TYR A 194 -4.38 -18.51 3.34
C TYR A 194 -3.48 -19.29 2.38
N GLY A 195 -3.50 -20.61 2.49
CA GLY A 195 -2.81 -21.51 1.55
C GLY A 195 -3.77 -22.51 0.92
N SER A 196 -3.49 -22.92 -0.31
CA SER A 196 -4.22 -23.95 -1.06
C SER A 196 -3.23 -24.78 -1.89
N LEU A 197 -3.73 -25.90 -2.43
CA LEU A 197 -3.00 -26.73 -3.39
C LEU A 197 -3.45 -26.38 -4.81
N SER A 198 -2.54 -26.42 -5.79
CA SER A 198 -2.82 -26.07 -7.19
C SER A 198 -3.93 -26.92 -7.79
N HIS A 199 -4.03 -28.19 -7.38
CA HIS A 199 -5.05 -29.12 -7.84
C HIS A 199 -6.39 -28.96 -7.10
N SER A 200 -6.46 -28.16 -6.04
CA SER A 200 -7.68 -27.86 -5.29
C SER A 200 -7.83 -26.34 -5.05
N PRO A 201 -7.95 -25.52 -6.12
CA PRO A 201 -7.86 -24.05 -6.03
C PRO A 201 -9.02 -23.38 -5.27
N TYR A 202 -10.09 -24.11 -4.97
CA TYR A 202 -11.25 -23.64 -4.22
C TYR A 202 -11.26 -24.11 -2.77
N GLU A 203 -10.32 -24.99 -2.37
CA GLU A 203 -10.15 -25.48 -1.00
C GLU A 203 -8.95 -24.77 -0.37
N TRP A 204 -9.19 -24.00 0.69
CA TRP A 204 -8.18 -23.17 1.33
C TRP A 204 -8.02 -23.51 2.80
N SER A 205 -6.85 -23.17 3.34
CA SER A 205 -6.54 -23.31 4.75
C SER A 205 -7.46 -22.49 5.64
N ALA A 206 -7.43 -22.78 6.94
CA ALA A 206 -7.83 -21.80 7.95
C ALA A 206 -6.99 -20.51 7.78
N PRO A 207 -7.54 -19.33 8.13
CA PRO A 207 -6.77 -18.10 8.14
C PRO A 207 -5.56 -18.21 9.07
N SER A 208 -4.44 -17.65 8.67
CA SER A 208 -3.32 -17.40 9.58
C SER A 208 -3.73 -16.48 10.73
N ASP A 209 -2.84 -16.36 11.71
CA ASP A 209 -2.88 -15.22 12.63
C ASP A 209 -2.77 -13.91 11.81
N SER A 210 -3.15 -12.79 12.41
CA SER A 210 -3.10 -11.49 11.72
C SER A 210 -1.78 -10.77 11.94
N VAL A 211 -1.36 -10.01 10.93
CA VAL A 211 -0.30 -8.99 11.07
C VAL A 211 -0.91 -7.62 10.76
N ASP A 212 -0.73 -6.67 11.66
CA ASP A 212 -1.19 -5.29 11.50
C ASP A 212 -0.03 -4.45 10.98
N ILE A 213 -0.13 -4.00 9.73
CA ILE A 213 0.85 -3.08 9.14
C ILE A 213 0.48 -1.67 9.55
N VAL A 214 1.41 -1.03 10.27
CA VAL A 214 1.30 0.36 10.72
C VAL A 214 2.31 1.19 9.92
N ILE A 215 1.86 2.33 9.41
CA ILE A 215 2.71 3.21 8.62
C ILE A 215 3.15 4.36 9.49
N THR A 216 4.46 4.58 9.55
CA THR A 216 5.10 5.71 10.24
C THR A 216 5.52 6.76 9.23
N GLU A 217 5.44 8.01 9.64
CA GLU A 217 5.60 9.13 8.72
C GLU A 217 7.07 9.54 8.64
N THR A 218 7.52 9.93 7.45
CA THR A 218 8.86 10.48 7.24
C THR A 218 8.80 11.99 7.22
N LEU A 219 9.19 12.59 8.34
CA LEU A 219 9.66 13.97 8.33
C LEU A 219 11.13 14.00 7.90
N SER A 220 11.42 14.83 6.92
CA SER A 220 12.78 15.11 6.48
C SER A 220 13.19 16.49 6.98
N LEU A 221 14.37 16.60 7.58
CA LEU A 221 14.95 17.87 7.98
C LEU A 221 16.26 18.07 7.21
N SER A 222 16.28 19.02 6.28
CA SER A 222 17.47 19.36 5.51
C SER A 222 17.92 20.80 5.78
N PRO A 223 19.23 21.07 5.81
CA PRO A 223 19.72 22.44 5.78
C PRO A 223 19.68 22.93 4.33
N GLY A 224 19.34 24.20 4.10
CA GLY A 224 19.54 24.80 2.77
C GLY A 224 20.99 24.72 2.28
N VAL A 225 21.97 24.63 3.21
CA VAL A 225 23.42 24.44 2.97
C VAL A 225 24.07 23.65 4.14
N PRO A 226 24.90 22.59 3.90
CA PRO A 226 25.38 21.67 4.95
C PRO A 226 26.44 22.22 5.93
N VAL A 227 27.26 23.17 5.50
CA VAL A 227 28.29 23.83 6.32
C VAL A 227 28.13 25.32 6.13
N VAL A 228 27.90 26.04 7.23
CA VAL A 228 27.58 27.46 7.19
C VAL A 228 28.76 28.23 7.79
N ARG A 229 29.25 29.23 7.06
CA ARG A 229 30.24 30.18 7.60
C ARG A 229 29.56 31.15 8.56
N SER A 230 30.27 31.56 9.60
CA SER A 230 29.78 32.59 10.52
C SER A 230 29.30 33.83 9.75
N GLY A 231 28.04 34.23 9.95
CA GLY A 231 27.39 35.36 9.27
C GLY A 231 26.47 35.02 8.09
N GLU A 232 26.49 33.80 7.53
CA GLU A 232 25.54 33.38 6.51
C GLU A 232 24.18 33.02 7.11
N ASN A 233 23.07 33.38 6.46
CA ASN A 233 21.72 33.05 6.95
C ASN A 233 21.43 31.56 6.85
N VAL A 234 21.09 30.93 7.98
CA VAL A 234 20.75 29.51 8.04
C VAL A 234 19.24 29.35 8.07
N THR A 235 18.72 28.48 7.20
CA THR A 235 17.33 28.04 7.23
C THR A 235 17.29 26.52 7.18
N LEU A 236 16.57 25.92 8.14
CA LEU A 236 16.28 24.49 8.13
C LEU A 236 14.90 24.24 7.54
N LEU A 237 14.78 23.22 6.70
CA LEU A 237 13.55 22.91 5.98
C LEU A 237 13.03 21.56 6.47
N CYS A 238 11.85 21.57 7.08
CA CYS A 238 11.15 20.35 7.49
C CYS A 238 10.09 20.02 6.45
N SER A 239 10.12 18.81 5.90
CA SER A 239 9.21 18.37 4.84
C SER A 239 8.53 17.06 5.20
N SER A 240 7.26 16.91 4.83
CA SER A 240 6.38 15.77 5.07
C SER A 240 5.60 15.45 3.80
N GLU A 241 5.23 14.18 3.62
CA GLU A 241 4.26 13.77 2.60
C GLU A 241 2.81 14.03 3.02
N LEU A 242 2.58 14.26 4.31
CA LEU A 242 1.29 14.63 4.88
C LEU A 242 1.25 16.12 5.23
N ALA A 243 0.13 16.75 4.91
CA ALA A 243 -0.08 18.15 5.22
C ALA A 243 -0.34 18.31 6.72
N PHE A 244 0.63 18.85 7.45
CA PHE A 244 0.48 19.22 8.85
C PHE A 244 -0.02 20.65 8.97
N ASP A 245 -0.80 20.93 10.02
CA ASP A 245 -1.18 22.31 10.32
C ASP A 245 -0.03 23.09 10.98
N GLN A 246 0.83 22.39 11.72
CA GLN A 246 1.96 22.98 12.42
C GLN A 246 3.17 22.05 12.40
N PHE A 247 4.36 22.65 12.28
CA PHE A 247 5.63 21.97 12.41
C PHE A 247 6.41 22.51 13.61
N HIS A 248 7.14 21.64 14.29
CA HIS A 248 7.95 21.96 15.47
C HIS A 248 9.40 21.61 15.19
N LEU A 249 10.35 22.48 15.57
CA LEU A 249 11.78 22.23 15.47
C LEU A 249 12.40 22.22 16.86
N LEU A 250 13.06 21.12 17.21
CA LEU A 250 13.69 20.91 18.51
C LEU A 250 15.19 20.67 18.35
N ARG A 251 15.99 21.38 19.15
CA ARG A 251 17.43 21.15 19.28
C ARG A 251 17.71 20.32 20.53
N LYS A 252 18.56 19.31 20.41
CA LYS A 252 18.97 18.45 21.53
C LYS A 252 19.60 19.28 22.65
N GLY A 253 19.01 19.27 23.84
CA GLY A 253 19.49 19.99 25.03
C GLY A 253 18.70 21.26 25.38
N GLU A 254 17.76 21.71 24.54
CA GLU A 254 16.82 22.79 24.86
C GLU A 254 15.47 22.20 25.32
N THR A 255 14.92 22.72 26.43
CA THR A 255 13.62 22.28 26.99
C THR A 255 12.42 22.96 26.33
N LEU A 256 12.65 24.09 25.65
CA LEU A 256 11.62 24.85 24.95
C LEU A 256 11.97 24.85 23.46
N GLY A 257 11.28 24.01 22.69
CA GLY A 257 11.44 24.00 21.23
C GLY A 257 11.06 25.34 20.63
N ARG A 258 11.74 25.70 19.55
CA ARG A 258 11.44 26.92 18.83
C ARG A 258 10.17 26.70 18.02
N LEU A 259 9.05 27.19 18.53
CA LEU A 259 7.76 27.19 17.86
C LEU A 259 7.81 28.19 16.70
N LEU A 260 7.72 27.71 15.46
CA LEU A 260 7.45 28.56 14.31
C LEU A 260 6.29 27.95 13.52
N ALA A 261 5.20 28.72 13.45
CA ALA A 261 3.99 28.41 12.70
C ALA A 261 4.29 28.40 11.19
N GLY A 262 4.56 27.21 10.64
CA GLY A 262 4.65 26.98 9.20
C GLY A 262 3.38 26.32 8.69
N GLY A 263 2.58 27.08 7.91
CA GLY A 263 1.42 26.57 7.18
C GLY A 263 0.10 27.30 7.48
N ARG A 264 0.04 28.63 7.32
CA ARG A 264 -1.24 29.36 7.45
C ARG A 264 -2.10 29.16 6.20
N GLY A 265 -2.65 27.97 6.03
CA GLY A 265 -3.60 27.61 4.99
C GLY A 265 -4.66 26.63 5.50
N PRO A 266 -5.90 26.65 4.98
CA PRO A 266 -7.00 25.80 5.45
C PRO A 266 -6.82 24.29 5.20
N HIS A 267 -5.71 23.88 4.58
CA HIS A 267 -5.41 22.49 4.19
C HIS A 267 -4.06 21.98 4.72
N GLY A 268 -3.45 22.66 5.70
CA GLY A 268 -2.11 22.33 6.19
C GLY A 268 -1.00 22.66 5.19
N ALA A 269 0.24 22.25 5.48
CA ALA A 269 1.40 22.39 4.63
C ALA A 269 2.25 21.11 4.61
N LEU A 270 2.81 20.78 3.44
CA LEU A 270 3.75 19.68 3.28
C LEU A 270 5.17 20.06 3.73
N GLN A 271 5.44 21.34 3.95
CA GLN A 271 6.78 21.82 4.27
C GLN A 271 6.74 23.11 5.11
N ALA A 272 7.73 23.26 6.00
CA ALA A 272 7.94 24.45 6.81
C ALA A 272 9.42 24.83 6.87
N ALA A 273 9.69 26.13 6.72
CA ALA A 273 11.02 26.72 6.80
C ALA A 273 11.27 27.38 8.16
N PHE A 274 12.40 27.05 8.79
CA PHE A 274 12.85 27.53 10.09
C PHE A 274 14.12 28.39 9.93
N PRO A 275 14.00 29.71 9.73
CA PRO A 275 15.16 30.58 9.60
C PRO A 275 15.84 30.77 10.97
N LEU A 276 17.05 30.26 11.18
CA LEU A 276 17.85 30.50 12.39
C LEU A 276 18.52 31.89 12.39
N GLY A 277 18.56 32.56 11.22
CA GLY A 277 19.24 33.85 11.05
C GLY A 277 20.74 33.67 10.79
N PRO A 278 21.57 34.71 11.03
CA PRO A 278 23.00 34.66 10.76
C PRO A 278 23.68 33.54 11.56
N GLY A 279 24.53 32.75 10.89
CA GLY A 279 25.24 31.64 11.50
C GLY A 279 26.10 32.11 12.66
N ALA A 280 25.76 31.69 13.88
CA ALA A 280 26.54 31.88 15.08
C ALA A 280 26.98 30.51 15.63
N PRO A 281 28.14 30.40 16.32
CA PRO A 281 28.55 29.14 16.96
C PRO A 281 27.47 28.54 17.88
N ALA A 282 26.68 29.42 18.50
CA ALA A 282 25.54 29.07 19.34
C ALA A 282 24.42 28.30 18.63
N HIS A 283 24.35 28.29 17.28
CA HIS A 283 23.39 27.50 16.51
C HIS A 283 23.85 26.05 16.26
N SER A 284 25.07 25.67 16.64
CA SER A 284 25.58 24.32 16.34
C SER A 284 24.95 23.25 17.21
N GLY A 285 24.40 22.17 16.64
CA GLY A 285 23.76 21.11 17.43
C GLY A 285 22.99 20.11 16.60
N VAL A 286 22.30 19.20 17.28
CA VAL A 286 21.45 18.18 16.64
C VAL A 286 20.00 18.63 16.66
N TYR A 287 19.40 18.76 15.49
CA TYR A 287 18.02 19.18 15.29
C TYR A 287 17.13 18.02 14.86
N ARG A 288 15.86 18.06 15.27
CA ARG A 288 14.78 17.20 14.78
C ARG A 288 13.54 18.04 14.55
N CYS A 289 12.74 17.66 13.56
CA CYS A 289 11.43 18.26 13.35
C CYS A 289 10.28 17.27 13.56
N TYR A 290 9.12 17.82 13.91
CA TYR A 290 7.87 17.11 14.23
C TYR A 290 6.69 17.83 13.56
N GLY A 291 5.60 17.11 13.31
CA GLY A 291 4.34 17.65 12.81
C GLY A 291 3.21 17.52 13.85
N SER A 292 2.19 18.38 13.76
CA SER A 292 0.98 18.28 14.57
C SER A 292 -0.22 18.92 13.87
N PHE A 293 -1.43 18.58 14.35
CA PHE A 293 -2.69 19.11 13.85
C PHE A 293 -3.28 20.15 14.79
N SER A 294 -3.98 21.15 14.26
CA SER A 294 -4.59 22.25 15.03
C SER A 294 -5.61 21.76 16.06
N ARG A 295 -6.25 20.61 15.81
CA ARG A 295 -7.21 19.99 16.73
C ARG A 295 -6.54 19.28 17.90
N SER A 296 -5.25 18.99 17.80
CA SER A 296 -4.47 18.28 18.82
C SER A 296 -3.02 18.81 18.88
N PRO A 297 -2.81 20.09 19.27
CA PRO A 297 -1.51 20.75 19.15
C PRO A 297 -0.43 20.21 20.10
N TYR A 298 -0.83 19.44 21.12
CA TYR A 298 0.06 18.83 22.12
C TYR A 298 0.43 17.37 21.80
N VAL A 299 -0.07 16.82 20.70
CA VAL A 299 0.24 15.45 20.22
C VAL A 299 1.04 15.59 18.93
N TRP A 300 2.28 15.13 18.93
CA TRP A 300 3.23 15.30 17.84
C TRP A 300 3.49 13.97 17.12
N SER A 301 3.85 14.05 15.84
CA SER A 301 4.28 12.91 15.03
C SER A 301 5.60 12.30 15.55
N ASP A 302 6.01 11.18 14.96
CA ASP A 302 7.38 10.70 15.10
C ASP A 302 8.41 11.74 14.59
N PRO A 303 9.62 11.77 15.17
CA PRO A 303 10.65 12.73 14.76
C PRO A 303 11.21 12.47 13.37
N SER A 304 11.70 13.53 12.73
CA SER A 304 12.65 13.42 11.61
C SER A 304 13.96 12.74 12.05
N ASP A 305 14.70 12.23 11.06
CA ASP A 305 16.09 11.82 11.29
C ASP A 305 16.92 13.02 11.82
N PRO A 306 17.90 12.78 12.71
CA PRO A 306 18.65 13.85 13.36
C PRO A 306 19.59 14.57 12.38
N LEU A 307 19.50 15.90 12.34
CA LEU A 307 20.39 16.75 11.54
C LEU A 307 21.45 17.42 12.42
N LEU A 308 22.73 17.17 12.16
CA LEU A 308 23.84 17.87 12.81
C LEU A 308 24.19 19.16 12.06
N LEU A 309 24.05 20.31 12.71
CA LEU A 309 24.49 21.61 12.21
C LEU A 309 25.79 22.05 12.90
N SER A 310 26.79 22.44 12.12
CA SER A 310 28.07 22.97 12.61
C SER A 310 28.38 24.30 11.94
N VAL A 311 28.50 25.37 12.72
CA VAL A 311 28.88 26.71 12.22
C VAL A 311 30.37 26.95 12.48
N ILE A 312 31.14 27.22 11.42
CA ILE A 312 32.57 27.49 11.53
C ILE A 312 32.80 28.98 11.74
N GLY A 313 33.53 29.34 12.80
CA GLY A 313 33.93 30.73 13.07
C GLY A 313 34.88 31.25 11.99
N SER A 314 34.63 32.46 11.48
CA SER A 314 35.64 33.20 10.72
C SER A 314 36.66 33.75 11.72
N THR A 315 37.83 33.13 11.83
CA THR A 315 38.95 33.74 12.54
C THR A 315 39.52 34.85 11.67
N THR A 316 38.96 36.05 11.72
CA THR A 316 39.72 37.25 11.34
C THR A 316 40.74 37.48 12.45
N SER A 317 41.90 36.83 12.31
CA SER A 317 43.08 37.11 13.12
C SER A 317 43.59 38.51 12.79
N THR A 318 43.14 39.51 13.53
CA THR A 318 43.78 40.82 13.54
C THR A 318 45.02 40.71 14.43
N CYS A 319 46.18 40.41 13.83
CA CYS A 319 47.45 40.54 14.54
C CYS A 319 47.70 42.03 14.84
N PRO A 320 48.00 42.43 16.08
CA PRO A 320 48.65 43.70 16.35
C PRO A 320 50.08 43.62 15.81
N SER A 321 50.48 44.56 14.96
CA SER A 321 51.86 44.66 14.47
C SER A 321 52.82 44.94 15.64
N PRO A 322 53.97 44.25 15.74
CA PRO A 322 55.00 44.60 16.72
C PRO A 322 55.69 45.89 16.29
N MET A 323 55.78 46.83 17.23
CA MET A 323 56.58 48.05 17.13
C MET A 323 58.06 47.66 17.07
N GLU A 324 58.77 48.07 16.01
CA GLU A 324 60.22 47.91 15.91
C GLU A 324 60.93 48.65 17.05
N ALA A 325 61.75 47.92 17.80
CA ALA A 325 62.80 48.50 18.63
C ALA A 325 64.13 47.87 18.20
N HIS A 326 65.01 48.77 17.75
CA HIS A 326 66.34 48.51 17.19
C HIS A 326 67.20 47.58 18.05
N SER A 327 67.83 46.61 17.40
CA SER A 327 68.97 45.84 17.91
C SER A 327 70.27 46.66 17.79
N THR A 328 71.05 46.72 18.87
CA THR A 328 72.50 46.95 18.82
C THR A 328 73.23 45.84 19.57
N GLU A 329 74.37 45.48 19.00
CA GLU A 329 75.23 44.32 19.23
C GLU A 329 75.77 44.15 20.66
N GLY A 330 76.19 42.92 20.97
CA GLY A 330 77.49 42.73 21.63
C GLY A 330 77.58 41.72 22.76
N LYS A 331 78.06 40.51 22.41
CA LYS A 331 79.10 39.72 23.10
C LYS A 331 78.89 39.12 24.51
N GLN A 332 79.02 37.77 24.51
CA GLN A 332 80.03 36.96 25.22
C GLN A 332 79.72 36.37 26.61
N GLU A 333 80.09 35.07 26.72
CA GLU A 333 80.32 34.20 27.90
C GLU A 333 79.06 33.70 28.63
N GLY A 334 78.96 32.46 29.09
CA GLY A 334 79.93 31.41 29.35
C GLY A 334 79.50 30.70 30.63
N LEU A 335 79.17 29.40 30.52
CA LEU A 335 79.23 28.35 31.55
C LEU A 335 78.75 28.63 32.99
N LEU A 336 77.77 27.85 33.50
CA LEU A 336 77.95 26.92 34.63
C LEU A 336 76.64 26.25 35.10
N SER A 337 76.75 24.94 35.33
CA SER A 337 75.82 24.04 36.02
C SER A 337 75.50 24.45 37.45
N LEU A 338 74.31 24.06 37.95
CA LEU A 338 74.05 23.25 39.17
C LEU A 338 72.51 23.10 39.32
N LYS A 339 71.89 21.94 39.09
CA LYS A 339 71.64 20.80 40.03
C LYS A 339 70.93 21.14 41.36
N ILE A 340 69.70 20.59 41.46
CA ILE A 340 69.03 19.94 42.62
C ILE A 340 68.22 20.84 43.60
N PHE A 341 66.90 20.62 43.77
CA PHE A 341 66.29 19.81 44.87
C PHE A 341 64.76 19.62 44.71
N GLU A 342 64.32 18.41 45.09
CA GLU A 342 62.94 17.89 45.13
C GLU A 342 62.06 18.49 46.25
N ARG A 343 60.73 18.31 46.10
CA ARG A 343 59.76 17.80 47.11
C ARG A 343 58.45 17.59 46.32
N THR A 344 57.81 16.42 46.28
CA THR A 344 57.52 15.41 47.32
C THR A 344 57.54 14.00 46.77
#